data_AF-A0A8R1IJ17-F1
#
_entry.id   AF-A0A8R1IJ17-F1
#
_cell.length_a   1.000
_cell.length_b   1.000
_cell.length_c   1.000
_cell.angle_alpha   90.00
_cell.angle_beta   90.00
_cell.angle_gamma   90.00
#
_symmetry.space_group_name_H-M   'P 1'
#
loop_
_entity.id
_entity.type
_entity.pdbx_description
1 polymer ?
#
loop_
_entity_poly.entity_id
_entity_poly.type
_entity_poly.pdbx_seq_one_letter_code
_entity_poly.pdbx_strand_id
1 'polypeptide(L)'
;MALADKMKNLSLLDIQLAGYEWDYFFFLNNSMNMFIIEAQEVSSKLLIKEHNLKSLADAVSSLDNVKIPSLNFELMISSLDRLESSSFELAPEVAALKQSIKSLDGLEYAVMRKQGALPKLIARAASFFKSFFSKQPEMKW
;
A
#
# COMPACT_ATOMS: atom_id res chain seq x y z
N MET A 1 -7.02 -14.18 -19.25
CA MET A 1 -8.29 -13.44 -19.12
C MET A 1 -8.16 -12.58 -17.87
N ALA A 2 -8.75 -11.37 -17.80
CA ALA A 2 -8.62 -10.56 -16.59
C ALA A 2 -9.34 -11.24 -15.41
N LEU A 3 -8.86 -11.05 -14.18
CA LEU A 3 -9.50 -11.61 -12.97
C LEU A 3 -11.00 -11.28 -12.94
N ALA A 4 -11.33 -10.02 -13.22
CA ALA A 4 -12.70 -9.52 -13.29
C ALA A 4 -13.61 -10.28 -14.28
N ASP A 5 -13.05 -10.82 -15.37
CA ASP A 5 -13.83 -11.58 -16.34
C ASP A 5 -14.06 -13.02 -15.89
N LYS A 6 -13.05 -13.66 -15.29
CA LYS A 6 -13.22 -15.01 -14.71
C LYS A 6 -14.21 -14.99 -13.55
N MET A 7 -14.21 -13.91 -12.79
CA MET A 7 -15.11 -13.71 -11.66
C MET A 7 -16.58 -13.59 -12.02
N LYS A 8 -16.92 -13.12 -13.22
CA LYS A 8 -18.32 -13.09 -13.70
C LYS A 8 -18.94 -14.48 -13.79
N ASN A 9 -18.11 -15.52 -13.83
CA ASN A 9 -18.53 -16.92 -13.92
C ASN A 9 -18.52 -17.64 -12.56
N LEU A 10 -18.13 -16.96 -11.47
CA LEU A 10 -18.17 -17.54 -10.12
C LEU A 10 -19.61 -17.64 -9.61
N SER A 11 -19.85 -18.61 -8.73
CA SER A 11 -21.12 -18.70 -8.03
C SER A 11 -21.26 -17.55 -7.02
N LEU A 12 -22.50 -17.18 -6.69
CA LEU A 12 -22.79 -16.17 -5.67
C LEU A 12 -22.16 -16.53 -4.31
N LEU A 13 -22.05 -17.84 -4.03
CA LEU A 13 -21.44 -18.38 -2.82
C LEU A 13 -19.92 -18.14 -2.80
N ASP A 14 -19.22 -18.36 -3.91
CA ASP A 14 -17.78 -18.10 -4.02
C ASP A 14 -17.47 -16.62 -3.89
N ILE A 15 -18.33 -15.76 -4.46
CA ILE A 15 -18.24 -14.30 -4.33
C ILE A 15 -18.44 -13.88 -2.86
N GLN A 16 -19.39 -14.48 -2.15
CA GLN A 16 -19.63 -14.21 -0.73
C GLN A 16 -18.50 -14.72 0.18
N LEU A 17 -17.93 -15.88 -0.13
CA LEU A 17 -16.82 -16.49 0.63
C LEU A 17 -15.50 -15.71 0.45
N ALA A 18 -15.26 -15.16 -0.75
CA ALA A 18 -14.10 -14.30 -1.02
C ALA A 18 -14.13 -12.96 -0.25
N GLY A 19 -15.30 -12.58 0.27
CA GLY A 19 -15.51 -11.32 0.97
C GLY A 19 -15.91 -10.17 0.03
N TYR A 20 -16.89 -9.37 0.46
CA TYR A 20 -17.30 -8.14 -0.24
C TYR A 20 -16.28 -7.03 -0.01
N GLU A 21 -15.14 -7.12 -0.69
CA GLU A 21 -14.12 -6.06 -0.66
C GLU A 21 -13.80 -5.50 -2.05
N TRP A 22 -14.61 -5.85 -3.03
CA TRP A 22 -14.59 -5.27 -4.38
C TRP A 22 -14.67 -3.76 -4.39
N ASP A 23 -15.34 -3.17 -3.39
CA ASP A 23 -15.41 -1.72 -3.23
C ASP A 23 -14.02 -1.10 -3.04
N TYR A 24 -13.09 -1.78 -2.36
CA TYR A 24 -11.70 -1.30 -2.21
C TYR A 24 -10.93 -1.37 -3.53
N PHE A 25 -11.13 -2.43 -4.34
CA PHE A 25 -10.51 -2.54 -5.66
C PHE A 25 -11.08 -1.52 -6.65
N PHE A 26 -12.40 -1.30 -6.62
CA PHE A 26 -13.06 -0.28 -7.43
C PHE A 26 -12.63 1.13 -7.03
N PHE A 27 -12.56 1.39 -5.71
CA PHE A 27 -12.05 2.64 -5.18
C PHE A 27 -10.59 2.86 -5.55
N LEU A 28 -9.74 1.83 -5.46
CA LEU A 28 -8.35 1.88 -5.91
C LEU A 28 -8.29 2.26 -7.39
N ASN A 29 -9.02 1.58 -8.27
CA ASN A 29 -9.00 1.85 -9.70
C ASN A 29 -9.40 3.30 -10.04
N ASN A 30 -10.43 3.84 -9.39
CA ASN A 30 -10.88 5.21 -9.62
C ASN A 30 -9.93 6.25 -9.03
N SER A 31 -9.44 6.00 -7.81
CA SER A 31 -8.56 6.93 -7.11
C SER A 31 -7.14 6.96 -7.69
N MET A 32 -6.66 5.85 -8.27
CA MET A 32 -5.33 5.79 -8.88
C MET A 32 -5.20 6.69 -10.10
N ASN A 33 -6.23 6.80 -10.94
CA ASN A 33 -6.20 7.72 -12.08
C ASN A 33 -6.05 9.17 -11.63
N MET A 34 -6.82 9.59 -10.62
CA MET A 34 -6.71 10.92 -10.03
C MET A 34 -5.35 11.13 -9.36
N PHE A 35 -4.88 10.15 -8.59
CA PHE A 35 -3.56 10.20 -7.94
C PHE A 35 -2.43 10.36 -8.97
N ILE A 36 -2.46 9.61 -10.07
CA ILE A 36 -1.46 9.69 -11.14
C ILE A 36 -1.44 11.10 -11.74
N ILE A 37 -2.61 11.68 -12.03
CA ILE A 37 -2.72 13.03 -12.59
C ILE A 37 -2.16 14.06 -11.59
N GLU A 38 -2.57 14.01 -10.32
CA GLU A 38 -2.08 14.93 -9.30
C GLU A 38 -0.56 14.79 -9.08
N ALA A 39 -0.05 13.56 -9.02
CA ALA A 39 1.38 13.29 -8.85
C ALA A 39 2.20 13.80 -10.03
N GLN A 40 1.73 13.60 -11.26
CA GLN A 40 2.36 14.14 -12.47
C GLN A 40 2.34 15.66 -12.48
N GLU A 41 1.21 16.27 -12.09
CA GLU A 41 1.09 17.73 -12.03
C GLU A 41 2.08 18.34 -11.02
N VAL A 42 2.14 17.80 -9.81
CA VAL A 42 3.09 18.27 -8.78
C VAL A 42 4.53 18.00 -9.21
N SER A 43 4.83 16.82 -9.77
CA SER A 43 6.17 16.49 -10.27
C SER A 43 6.62 17.39 -11.42
N SER A 44 5.71 17.81 -12.30
CA SER A 44 6.03 18.72 -13.41
C SER A 44 6.34 20.14 -12.95
N LYS A 45 5.86 20.51 -11.76
CA LYS A 45 6.03 21.83 -11.12
C LYS A 45 7.17 21.84 -10.09
N LEU A 46 7.88 20.72 -9.95
CA LEU A 46 8.94 20.53 -8.98
C LEU A 46 10.18 21.34 -9.38
N LEU A 47 10.17 22.62 -8.99
CA LEU A 47 11.22 23.59 -9.32
C LEU A 47 12.22 23.69 -8.17
N ILE A 48 13.42 23.15 -8.39
CA ILE A 48 14.56 23.40 -7.51
C ILE A 48 15.10 24.79 -7.85
N LYS A 49 14.68 25.80 -7.08
CA LYS A 49 15.02 27.21 -7.35
C LYS A 49 16.50 27.51 -7.20
N GLU A 50 17.19 26.80 -6.30
CA GLU A 50 18.61 26.97 -6.02
C GLU A 50 19.27 25.61 -5.81
N HIS A 51 20.55 25.48 -6.19
CA HIS A 51 21.34 24.26 -5.96
C HIS A 51 21.81 24.13 -4.50
N ASN A 52 20.86 24.05 -3.56
CA ASN A 52 21.14 23.78 -2.15
C ASN A 52 20.12 22.81 -1.54
N LEU A 53 20.50 22.22 -0.40
CA LEU A 53 19.69 21.21 0.28
C LEU A 53 18.33 21.73 0.75
N LYS A 54 18.21 23.03 1.04
CA LYS A 54 16.95 23.63 1.48
C LYS A 54 15.96 23.77 0.32
N SER A 55 16.39 24.29 -0.82
CA SER A 55 15.56 24.35 -2.03
C SER A 55 15.15 22.96 -2.52
N LEU A 56 16.02 21.96 -2.39
CA LEU A 56 15.67 20.57 -2.64
C LEU A 56 14.59 20.07 -1.66
N ALA A 57 14.77 20.31 -0.36
CA ALA A 57 13.82 19.90 0.67
C ALA A 57 12.44 20.55 0.48
N ASP A 58 12.39 21.85 0.17
CA ASP A 58 11.15 22.60 -0.08
C ASP A 58 10.43 22.06 -1.33
N ALA A 59 11.18 21.78 -2.40
CA ALA A 59 10.62 21.23 -3.62
C ALA A 59 10.07 19.81 -3.40
N VAL A 60 10.79 18.95 -2.67
CA VAL A 60 10.34 17.59 -2.33
C VAL A 60 9.14 17.61 -1.37
N SER A 61 9.08 18.57 -0.45
CA SER A 61 7.96 18.70 0.49
C SER A 61 6.64 19.07 -0.20
N SER A 62 6.68 19.64 -1.41
CA SER A 62 5.47 19.90 -2.21
C SER A 62 4.69 18.61 -2.55
N LEU A 63 5.38 17.46 -2.59
CA LEU A 63 4.78 16.14 -2.79
C LEU A 63 3.91 15.71 -1.60
N ASP A 64 4.13 16.26 -0.40
CA ASP A 64 3.30 15.96 0.77
C ASP A 64 1.85 16.44 0.59
N ASN A 65 1.61 17.39 -0.34
CA ASN A 65 0.26 17.88 -0.66
C ASN A 65 -0.53 16.93 -1.57
N VAL A 66 0.13 16.02 -2.30
CA VAL A 66 -0.57 15.03 -3.16
C VAL A 66 -1.50 14.18 -2.30
N LYS A 67 -2.77 14.09 -2.67
CA LYS A 67 -3.73 13.29 -1.91
C LYS A 67 -3.53 11.83 -2.26
N ILE A 68 -2.96 11.09 -1.31
CA ILE A 68 -2.84 9.65 -1.46
C ILE A 68 -4.15 9.01 -1.01
N PRO A 69 -4.78 8.16 -1.83
CA PRO A 69 -5.97 7.43 -1.39
C PRO A 69 -5.66 6.60 -0.15
N SER A 70 -6.56 6.63 0.83
CA SER A 70 -6.47 5.77 2.01
C SER A 70 -6.86 4.36 1.60
N LEU A 71 -5.86 3.52 1.38
CA LEU A 71 -6.03 2.12 0.98
C LEU A 71 -5.68 1.22 2.15
N ASN A 72 -6.49 0.18 2.38
CA ASN A 72 -6.18 -0.85 3.37
C ASN A 72 -5.56 -2.05 2.66
N PHE A 73 -4.25 -1.99 2.41
CA PHE A 73 -3.53 -3.01 1.66
C PHE A 73 -3.57 -4.38 2.33
N GLU A 74 -3.46 -4.44 3.66
CA GLU A 74 -3.57 -5.68 4.43
C GLU A 74 -4.91 -6.37 4.18
N LEU A 75 -5.99 -5.59 4.24
CA LEU A 75 -7.33 -6.10 4.02
C LEU A 75 -7.54 -6.58 2.58
N MET A 76 -7.08 -5.80 1.59
CA MET A 76 -7.12 -6.20 0.17
C MET A 76 -6.36 -7.50 -0.10
N ILE A 77 -5.16 -7.67 0.47
CA ILE A 77 -4.38 -8.91 0.33
C ILE A 77 -5.12 -10.09 0.98
N SER A 78 -5.69 -9.89 2.18
CA SER A 78 -6.43 -10.94 2.88
C SER A 78 -7.66 -11.41 2.11
N SER A 79 -8.35 -10.51 1.42
CA SER A 79 -9.49 -10.83 0.55
C SER A 79 -9.05 -11.64 -0.67
N LEU A 80 -7.88 -11.34 -1.24
CA LEU A 80 -7.30 -12.12 -2.32
C LEU A 80 -6.84 -13.52 -1.86
N ASP A 81 -6.30 -13.66 -0.65
CA ASP A 81 -5.98 -14.97 -0.06
C ASP A 81 -7.22 -15.86 0.08
N ARG A 82 -8.35 -15.28 0.49
CA ARG A 82 -9.64 -16.00 0.59
C ARG A 82 -10.14 -16.43 -0.79
N LEU A 83 -10.09 -15.53 -1.79
CA LEU A 83 -10.50 -15.83 -3.15
C LEU A 83 -9.65 -16.94 -3.79
N GLU A 84 -8.34 -16.90 -3.59
CA GLU A 84 -7.42 -17.95 -4.05
C GLU A 84 -7.72 -19.29 -3.38
N SER A 85 -8.07 -19.28 -2.08
CA SER A 85 -8.43 -20.49 -1.33
C SER A 85 -9.78 -21.08 -1.74
N SER A 86 -10.73 -20.24 -2.19
CA SER A 86 -12.05 -20.70 -2.62
C SER A 86 -12.10 -21.15 -4.08
N SER A 87 -11.20 -20.68 -4.93
CA SER A 87 -11.19 -21.04 -6.36
C SER A 87 -9.77 -21.15 -6.92
N PHE A 88 -9.28 -22.39 -7.02
CA PHE A 88 -7.93 -22.69 -7.52
C PHE A 88 -7.70 -22.20 -8.96
N GLU A 89 -8.75 -22.15 -9.78
CA GLU A 89 -8.68 -21.69 -11.19
C GLU A 89 -8.37 -20.18 -11.33
N LEU A 90 -8.49 -19.42 -10.23
CA LEU A 90 -8.19 -18.00 -10.16
C LEU A 90 -6.79 -17.70 -9.60
N ALA A 91 -6.10 -18.70 -9.05
CA ALA A 91 -4.80 -18.51 -8.39
C ALA A 91 -3.78 -17.73 -9.25
N PRO A 92 -3.63 -17.99 -10.57
CA PRO A 92 -2.69 -17.22 -11.39
C PRO A 92 -3.02 -15.73 -11.48
N GLU A 93 -4.30 -15.39 -11.70
CA GLU A 93 -4.74 -13.99 -11.78
C GLU A 93 -4.72 -13.29 -10.41
N VAL A 94 -5.04 -14.01 -9.35
CA VAL A 94 -4.94 -13.50 -7.97
C VAL A 94 -3.49 -13.20 -7.62
N ALA A 95 -2.56 -14.10 -7.93
CA ALA A 95 -1.13 -13.89 -7.71
C ALA A 95 -0.62 -12.65 -8.47
N ALA A 96 -1.05 -12.47 -9.73
CA ALA A 96 -0.71 -11.29 -10.52
C ALA A 96 -1.22 -9.99 -9.88
N LEU A 97 -2.47 -9.98 -9.39
CA LEU A 97 -3.05 -8.81 -8.72
C LEU A 97 -2.35 -8.50 -7.39
N LYS A 98 -2.03 -9.52 -6.58
CA LYS A 98 -1.23 -9.36 -5.36
C LYS A 98 0.13 -8.73 -5.67
N GLN A 99 0.77 -9.16 -6.76
CA GLN A 99 2.06 -8.58 -7.17
C GLN A 99 1.92 -7.12 -7.58
N SER A 100 0.87 -6.75 -8.32
CA SER A 100 0.59 -5.34 -8.65
C SER A 100 0.35 -4.49 -7.42
N ILE A 101 -0.37 -5.01 -6.42
CA ILE A 101 -0.61 -4.32 -5.15
C ILE A 101 0.70 -4.14 -4.37
N LYS A 102 1.55 -5.17 -4.33
CA LYS A 102 2.87 -5.08 -3.68
C LYS A 102 3.77 -4.01 -4.32
N SER A 103 3.66 -3.79 -5.63
CA SER A 103 4.37 -2.69 -6.31
C SER A 103 3.91 -1.29 -5.87
N LEU A 104 2.87 -1.18 -5.04
CA LEU A 104 2.41 0.07 -4.42
C LEU A 104 2.95 0.27 -3.00
N ASP A 105 3.94 -0.50 -2.55
CA ASP A 105 4.59 -0.38 -1.24
C ASP A 105 5.09 1.04 -0.92
N GLY A 106 5.67 1.72 -1.91
CA GLY A 106 6.10 3.11 -1.78
C GLY A 106 4.95 4.08 -1.54
N LEU A 107 3.76 3.77 -2.06
CA LEU A 107 2.54 4.53 -1.81
C LEU A 107 2.05 4.31 -0.38
N GLU A 108 2.06 3.07 0.10
CA GLU A 108 1.73 2.73 1.49
C GLU A 108 2.64 3.46 2.48
N TYR A 109 3.95 3.44 2.23
CA TYR A 109 4.92 4.20 3.01
C TYR A 109 4.61 5.70 3.05
N ALA A 110 4.27 6.28 1.89
CA ALA A 110 3.92 7.68 1.78
C ALA A 110 2.61 8.03 2.54
N VAL A 111 1.59 7.15 2.51
CA VAL A 111 0.37 7.27 3.34
C VAL A 111 0.73 7.29 4.83
N MET A 112 1.49 6.31 5.29
CA MET A 112 1.85 6.18 6.70
C MET A 112 2.67 7.38 7.18
N ARG A 113 3.53 7.94 6.33
CA ARG A 113 4.27 9.18 6.59
C ARG A 113 3.32 10.38 6.72
N LYS A 114 2.42 10.59 5.76
CA LYS A 114 1.49 11.73 5.73
C LYS A 114 0.50 11.72 6.91
N GLN A 115 0.04 10.54 7.32
CA GLN A 115 -0.90 10.38 8.42
C GLN A 115 -0.22 10.38 9.81
N GLY A 116 1.11 10.53 9.88
CA GLY A 116 1.87 10.49 11.13
C GLY A 116 1.86 9.11 11.81
N ALA A 117 1.47 8.05 11.09
CA ALA A 117 1.46 6.67 11.57
C ALA A 117 2.88 6.09 11.61
N LEU A 118 3.72 6.41 10.62
CA LEU A 118 5.08 5.89 10.50
C LEU A 118 5.98 6.27 11.70
N PRO A 119 6.04 7.54 12.17
CA PRO A 119 6.80 7.88 13.38
C PRO A 119 6.35 7.09 14.62
N LYS A 120 5.04 6.82 14.77
CA LYS A 120 4.49 6.04 15.90
C LYS A 120 4.90 4.57 15.81
N LEU A 121 4.88 3.97 14.63
CA LEU A 121 5.32 2.59 14.40
C LEU A 121 6.81 2.41 14.69
N ILE A 122 7.64 3.35 14.22
CA ILE A 122 9.08 3.36 14.51
C ILE A 122 9.33 3.43 16.02
N ALA A 123 8.64 4.32 16.74
CA ALA A 123 8.77 4.44 18.19
C ALA A 123 8.35 3.16 18.93
N ARG A 124 7.28 2.49 18.48
CA ARG A 124 6.86 1.17 19.02
C ARG A 124 7.89 0.09 18.75
N ALA A 125 8.40 -0.02 17.53
CA ALA A 125 9.44 -0.99 17.18
C ALA A 125 10.72 -0.77 17.99
N ALA A 126 11.17 0.47 18.13
CA ALA A 126 12.33 0.83 18.96
C ALA A 126 12.13 0.43 20.43
N SER A 127 10.94 0.68 20.98
CA SER A 127 10.61 0.28 22.35
C SER A 127 10.59 -1.24 22.53
N PHE A 128 10.05 -1.97 21.56
CA PHE A 128 10.07 -3.43 21.54
C PHE A 128 11.49 -3.97 21.52
N PHE A 129 12.32 -3.54 20.56
CA PHE A 129 13.70 -4.03 20.44
C PHE A 129 14.53 -3.71 21.68
N LYS A 130 14.38 -2.50 22.24
CA LYS A 130 15.03 -2.14 23.50
C LYS A 130 14.66 -3.10 24.63
N SER A 131 13.39 -3.47 24.75
CA SER A 131 12.90 -4.41 25.76
C SER A 131 13.30 -5.86 25.50
N PHE A 132 13.36 -6.26 24.22
CA PHE A 132 13.73 -7.61 23.82
C PHE A 132 15.23 -7.87 24.05
N PHE A 133 16.08 -6.94 23.63
CA PHE A 133 17.53 -7.06 23.75
C PHE A 133 18.04 -6.73 25.15
N SER A 134 17.30 -5.97 25.98
CA SER A 134 17.66 -5.79 27.40
C SER A 134 17.50 -7.06 28.25
N LYS A 135 16.85 -8.09 27.71
CA LYS A 135 16.64 -9.39 28.37
C LYS A 135 17.60 -10.48 27.88
N GLN A 136 18.61 -10.15 27.06
CA GLN A 136 19.61 -11.14 26.69
C GLN A 136 20.46 -11.52 27.91
N PRO A 137 20.65 -12.82 28.19
CA PRO A 137 21.61 -13.25 29.21
C PRO A 137 23.01 -12.79 28.77
N GLU A 138 23.81 -12.30 29.72
CA GLU A 138 25.22 -11.94 29.47
C GLU A 138 25.92 -13.11 28.77
N MET A 139 26.20 -12.97 27.47
CA MET A 139 27.14 -13.87 26.82
C MET A 139 28.52 -13.46 27.31
N LYS A 140 29.06 -14.22 28.26
CA LYS A 140 30.46 -14.15 28.63
C LYS A 140 31.27 -14.71 27.46
N TRP A 141 32.08 -13.85 26.84
CA TRP A 141 33.07 -14.24 25.83
C TRP A 141 34.25 -14.95 26.51
#